data_AF-A0A5C6ZC70-F1
#
_entry.id   AF-A0A5C6ZC70-F1
#
_cell.length_a   1.000
_cell.length_b   1.000
_cell.length_c   1.000
_cell.angle_alpha   90.00
_cell.angle_beta   90.00
_cell.angle_gamma   90.00
#
_symmetry.space_group_name_H-M   'P 1'
#
loop_
_entity.id
_entity.type
_entity.pdbx_description
1 polymer ?
#
loop_
_entity_poly.entity_id
_entity_poly.type
_entity_poly.pdbx_seq_one_letter_code
_entity_poly.pdbx_strand_id
1 'polypeptide(L)'
;MSKSRKLKTPGVYVEEISSLSHQVVQLPTAITGFVGYSLTNSYQGKSFQNKAVKIHSLSDYERHFGGTANIQYRLKPVSVPQNQSDAYDVFIQGKAYVIEPEENRFCLYESVKWFFQNGGDDCYIISVGTYGGVKDFRGDLWGS
;
A
#
# COMPACT_ATOMS: atom_id res chain seq x y z
N MET A 1 -9.19 -46.27 30.27
CA MET A 1 -9.50 -47.70 30.02
C MET A 1 -9.68 -47.91 28.52
N SER A 2 -8.64 -48.39 27.82
CA SER A 2 -8.69 -48.65 26.37
C SER A 2 -9.36 -50.01 26.11
N LYS A 3 -10.40 -50.06 25.27
CA LYS A 3 -11.06 -51.31 24.87
C LYS A 3 -10.25 -51.98 23.77
N SER A 4 -9.56 -53.07 24.11
CA SER A 4 -8.90 -53.95 23.13
C SER A 4 -9.95 -54.71 22.30
N ARG A 5 -9.98 -54.47 20.98
CA ARG A 5 -10.78 -55.25 20.02
C ARG A 5 -10.07 -56.57 19.74
N LYS A 6 -10.70 -57.70 20.07
CA LYS A 6 -10.18 -59.04 19.77
C LYS A 6 -10.34 -59.34 18.27
N LEU A 7 -9.21 -59.52 17.57
CA LEU A 7 -9.14 -60.01 16.20
C LEU A 7 -9.33 -61.53 16.20
N LYS A 8 -10.23 -62.05 15.35
CA LYS A 8 -10.74 -63.43 15.41
C LYS A 8 -10.16 -64.41 14.39
N THR A 9 -9.18 -64.01 13.57
CA THR A 9 -8.53 -64.91 12.63
C THR A 9 -7.01 -64.70 12.59
N PRO A 10 -6.20 -65.77 12.48
CA PRO A 10 -4.77 -65.63 12.25
C PRO A 10 -4.54 -65.05 10.86
N GLY A 11 -4.01 -63.83 10.80
CA GLY A 11 -3.71 -63.11 9.57
C GLY A 11 -3.01 -61.79 9.86
N VAL A 12 -2.33 -61.24 8.85
CA VAL A 12 -1.71 -59.91 8.93
C VAL A 12 -2.78 -58.86 8.70
N TYR A 13 -2.91 -57.91 9.63
CA TYR A 13 -3.81 -56.77 9.51
C TYR A 13 -2.98 -55.50 9.33
N VAL A 14 -3.26 -54.74 8.27
CA VAL A 14 -2.71 -53.39 8.06
C VAL A 14 -3.80 -52.41 8.44
N GLU A 15 -3.59 -51.67 9.52
CA GLU A 15 -4.43 -50.53 9.88
C GLU A 15 -3.75 -49.27 9.35
N GLU A 16 -4.39 -48.59 8.39
CA GLU A 16 -3.93 -47.28 7.93
C GLU A 16 -4.36 -46.23 8.95
N ILE A 17 -3.45 -45.86 9.85
CA ILE A 17 -3.64 -44.71 10.71
C ILE A 17 -3.56 -43.48 9.80
N SER A 18 -4.70 -42.85 9.49
CA SER A 18 -4.73 -41.56 8.82
C SER A 18 -4.11 -40.50 9.73
N SER A 19 -2.79 -40.35 9.58
CA SER A 19 -2.04 -39.23 10.10
C SER A 19 -2.38 -38.04 9.22
N LEU A 20 -3.40 -37.25 9.59
CA LEU A 20 -3.52 -35.88 9.09
C LEU A 20 -2.18 -35.21 9.34
N SER A 21 -1.41 -35.02 8.26
CA SER A 21 -0.13 -34.31 8.30
C SER A 21 -0.38 -32.99 9.02
N HIS A 22 0.32 -32.74 10.12
CA HIS A 22 0.24 -31.44 10.77
C HIS A 22 0.57 -30.39 9.71
N GLN A 23 -0.41 -29.56 9.35
CA GLN A 23 -0.15 -28.43 8.47
C GLN A 23 0.75 -27.48 9.26
N VAL A 24 2.03 -27.45 8.90
CA VAL A 24 2.94 -26.42 9.38
C VAL A 24 2.43 -25.11 8.78
N VAL A 25 1.87 -24.26 9.63
CA VAL A 25 1.51 -22.89 9.25
C VAL A 25 2.80 -22.21 8.82
N GLN A 26 2.94 -21.91 7.53
CA GLN A 26 4.05 -21.09 7.05
C GLN A 26 3.96 -19.73 7.74
N LEU A 27 4.96 -19.40 8.55
CA LEU A 27 5.14 -18.04 9.03
C LEU A 27 5.69 -17.21 7.86
N PRO A 28 5.03 -16.11 7.46
CA PRO A 28 5.56 -15.25 6.41
C PRO A 28 6.93 -14.73 6.85
N THR A 29 7.96 -14.99 6.04
CA THR A 29 9.38 -14.71 6.37
C THR A 29 9.76 -13.23 6.21
N ALA A 30 8.85 -12.41 5.67
CA ALA A 30 8.96 -10.96 5.66
C ALA A 30 7.56 -10.35 5.52
N ILE A 31 7.17 -9.49 6.45
CA ILE A 31 5.92 -8.71 6.31
C ILE A 31 6.30 -7.33 5.76
N THR A 32 5.68 -6.95 4.66
CA THR A 32 5.97 -5.67 3.98
C THR A 32 5.30 -4.52 4.74
N GLY A 33 5.98 -3.38 4.85
CA GLY A 33 5.46 -2.17 5.46
C GLY A 33 5.64 -0.95 4.55
N PHE A 34 4.61 -0.13 4.42
CA PHE A 34 4.64 1.14 3.69
C PHE A 34 4.39 2.31 4.62
N VAL A 35 5.11 3.41 4.42
CA VAL A 35 4.98 4.65 5.20
C VAL A 35 4.80 5.81 4.23
N GLY A 36 3.81 6.65 4.48
CA GLY A 36 3.58 7.83 3.63
C GLY A 36 2.33 8.61 3.98
N TYR A 37 1.94 9.52 3.09
CA TYR A 37 0.72 10.31 3.22
C TYR A 37 -0.44 9.60 2.54
N SER A 38 -1.63 9.70 3.12
CA SER A 38 -2.86 9.12 2.60
C SER A 38 -3.95 10.18 2.40
N LEU A 39 -5.10 9.81 1.86
CA LEU A 39 -6.23 10.75 1.75
C LEU A 39 -6.83 11.04 3.13
N THR A 40 -7.03 9.99 3.92
CA THR A 40 -7.49 10.06 5.30
C THR A 40 -6.61 9.21 6.21
N ASN A 41 -6.51 9.62 7.48
CA ASN A 41 -5.87 8.87 8.55
C ASN A 41 -6.84 8.61 9.71
N SER A 42 -8.15 8.69 9.44
CA SER A 42 -9.22 8.38 10.37
C SER A 42 -10.34 7.56 9.72
N TYR A 43 -10.86 6.58 10.45
CA TYR A 43 -11.93 5.68 10.02
C TYR A 43 -12.79 5.35 11.23
N GLN A 44 -14.11 5.48 11.06
CA GLN A 44 -15.11 5.25 12.12
C GLN A 44 -14.80 6.00 13.44
N GLY A 45 -14.32 7.25 13.34
CA GLY A 45 -14.00 8.09 14.50
C GLY A 45 -12.69 7.71 15.23
N LYS A 46 -11.94 6.71 14.75
CA LYS A 46 -10.61 6.37 15.28
C LYS A 46 -9.53 6.93 14.36
N SER A 47 -8.57 7.65 14.93
CA SER A 47 -7.37 8.10 14.22
C SER A 47 -6.26 7.04 14.30
N PHE A 48 -5.64 6.79 13.15
CA PHE A 48 -4.48 5.92 12.95
C PHE A 48 -3.28 6.67 12.36
N GLN A 49 -3.22 7.98 12.59
CA GLN A 49 -2.00 8.74 12.35
C GLN A 49 -0.83 8.12 13.13
N ASN A 50 0.28 7.86 12.44
CA ASN A 50 1.50 7.22 12.96
C ASN A 50 1.26 5.84 13.60
N LYS A 51 0.16 5.15 13.26
CA LYS A 51 -0.11 3.79 13.72
C LYS A 51 -0.06 2.83 12.55
N ALA A 52 0.59 1.68 12.76
CA ALA A 52 0.60 0.59 11.79
C ALA A 52 -0.78 -0.06 11.74
N VAL A 53 -1.42 -0.03 10.57
CA VAL A 53 -2.67 -0.73 10.28
C VAL A 53 -2.34 -1.88 9.34
N LYS A 54 -2.74 -3.09 9.71
CA LYS A 54 -2.62 -4.26 8.84
C LYS A 54 -3.73 -4.20 7.78
N ILE A 55 -3.39 -4.39 6.52
CA ILE A 55 -4.34 -4.50 5.42
C ILE A 55 -4.10 -5.77 4.62
N HIS A 56 -5.18 -6.31 4.07
CA HIS A 56 -5.18 -7.58 3.34
C HIS A 56 -5.37 -7.43 1.83
N SER A 57 -5.77 -6.24 1.37
CA SER A 57 -6.01 -5.97 -0.05
C SER A 57 -5.99 -4.48 -0.35
N LEU A 58 -5.94 -4.12 -1.63
CA LEU A 58 -6.08 -2.72 -2.06
C LEU A 58 -7.45 -2.13 -1.69
N SER A 59 -8.54 -2.90 -1.79
CA SER A 59 -9.86 -2.42 -1.35
C SER A 59 -9.94 -2.17 0.15
N ASP A 60 -9.16 -2.92 0.94
CA ASP A 60 -9.03 -2.70 2.37
C ASP A 60 -8.26 -1.40 2.67
N TYR A 61 -7.19 -1.13 1.90
CA TYR A 61 -6.52 0.17 1.92
C TYR A 61 -7.49 1.31 1.62
N GLU A 62 -8.26 1.22 0.53
CA GLU A 62 -9.16 2.29 0.08
C GLU A 62 -10.24 2.61 1.12
N ARG A 63 -10.73 1.60 1.85
CA ARG A 63 -11.69 1.80 2.95
C ARG A 63 -11.08 2.56 4.13
N HIS A 64 -9.83 2.28 4.49
CA HIS A 64 -9.18 2.84 5.68
C HIS A 64 -8.47 4.17 5.41
N PHE A 65 -7.82 4.29 4.26
CA PHE A 65 -6.88 5.37 3.93
C PHE A 65 -7.33 6.23 2.74
N GLY A 66 -8.35 5.79 2.00
CA GLY A 66 -8.85 6.45 0.80
C GLY A 66 -8.02 6.16 -0.46
N GLY A 67 -8.23 6.97 -1.50
CA GLY A 67 -7.65 6.75 -2.82
C GLY A 67 -6.35 7.53 -3.10
N THR A 68 -6.01 7.61 -4.38
CA THR A 68 -4.88 8.40 -4.91
C THR A 68 -5.00 9.88 -4.57
N ALA A 69 -3.86 10.59 -4.57
CA ALA A 69 -3.83 12.03 -4.47
C ALA A 69 -4.20 12.69 -5.80
N ASN A 70 -4.85 13.85 -5.73
CA ASN A 70 -5.02 14.70 -6.91
C ASN A 70 -3.70 15.40 -7.23
N ILE A 71 -2.97 14.86 -8.21
CA ILE A 71 -1.73 15.46 -8.70
C ILE A 71 -2.10 16.65 -9.59
N GLN A 72 -1.73 17.85 -9.15
CA GLN A 72 -1.92 19.07 -9.91
C GLN A 72 -0.65 19.41 -10.70
N TYR A 73 -0.86 20.01 -11.88
CA TYR A 73 0.21 20.51 -12.74
C TYR A 73 0.01 22.00 -12.95
N ARG A 74 1.11 22.75 -12.88
CA ARG A 74 1.12 24.19 -13.12
C ARG A 74 1.62 24.48 -14.51
N LEU A 75 0.90 25.35 -15.21
CA LEU A 75 1.35 25.92 -16.48
C LEU A 75 2.24 27.13 -16.19
N LYS A 76 3.52 27.02 -16.54
CA LYS A 76 4.48 28.12 -16.43
C LYS A 76 4.68 28.76 -17.81
N PRO A 77 4.37 30.05 -17.98
CA PRO A 77 4.55 30.71 -19.26
C PRO A 77 6.03 30.82 -19.60
N VAL A 78 6.39 30.52 -20.84
CA VAL A 78 7.76 30.64 -21.36
C VAL A 78 7.77 31.56 -22.58
N SER A 79 8.77 32.43 -22.65
CA SER A 79 9.00 33.31 -23.78
C SER A 79 9.86 32.59 -24.83
N VAL A 80 9.22 31.84 -25.72
CA VAL A 80 9.93 31.09 -26.77
C VAL A 80 9.78 31.80 -28.12
N PRO A 81 10.84 31.98 -28.93
CA PRO A 81 10.71 32.34 -30.33
C PRO A 81 9.96 31.24 -31.09
N GLN A 82 9.10 31.64 -32.03
CA GLN A 82 8.02 30.84 -32.65
C GLN A 82 8.43 29.53 -33.40
N ASN A 83 9.70 29.12 -33.36
CA ASN A 83 10.28 28.05 -34.20
C ASN A 83 11.14 27.01 -33.45
N GLN A 84 10.99 26.85 -32.13
CA GLN A 84 11.61 25.73 -31.39
C GLN A 84 10.54 24.93 -30.64
N SER A 85 10.15 23.81 -31.24
CA SER A 85 9.16 22.87 -30.68
C SER A 85 9.63 22.17 -29.40
N ASP A 86 10.94 22.10 -29.16
CA ASP A 86 11.51 21.43 -27.98
C ASP A 86 11.55 22.32 -26.73
N ALA A 87 11.12 23.59 -26.85
CA ALA A 87 11.24 24.59 -25.78
C ALA A 87 9.94 24.82 -24.98
N TYR A 88 8.84 24.16 -25.35
CA TYR A 88 7.56 24.23 -24.64
C TYR A 88 6.77 22.93 -24.78
N ASP A 89 5.94 22.61 -23.78
CA ASP A 89 5.08 21.41 -23.81
C ASP A 89 3.75 21.71 -24.50
N VAL A 90 3.20 22.90 -24.27
CA VAL A 90 1.85 23.28 -24.70
C VAL A 90 1.83 24.70 -25.24
N PHE A 91 1.14 24.91 -26.36
CA PHE A 91 0.93 26.23 -26.97
C PHE A 91 -0.57 26.56 -26.99
N ILE A 92 -0.98 27.59 -26.24
CA ILE A 92 -2.38 28.01 -26.13
C ILE A 92 -2.47 29.52 -26.37
N GLN A 93 -3.35 29.93 -27.29
CA GLN A 93 -3.65 31.35 -27.56
C GLN A 93 -2.42 32.23 -27.82
N GLY A 94 -1.42 31.71 -28.55
CA GLY A 94 -0.21 32.47 -28.88
C GLY A 94 0.84 32.54 -27.76
N LYS A 95 0.65 31.81 -26.65
CA LYS A 95 1.59 31.71 -25.54
C LYS A 95 2.08 30.28 -25.37
N ALA A 96 3.38 30.14 -25.15
CA ALA A 96 4.03 28.87 -24.87
C ALA A 96 4.07 28.61 -23.36
N TYR A 97 3.84 27.36 -22.95
CA TYR A 97 3.83 26.92 -21.57
C TYR A 97 4.65 25.65 -21.38
N VAL A 98 5.31 25.56 -20.23
CA VAL A 98 5.91 24.33 -19.71
C VAL A 98 5.03 23.81 -18.57
N ILE A 99 4.81 22.50 -18.54
CA ILE A 99 4.03 21.82 -17.53
C ILE A 99 4.99 21.39 -16.41
N GLU A 100 4.90 22.06 -15.27
CA GLU A 100 5.65 21.68 -14.07
C GLU A 100 4.71 20.96 -13.09
N PRO A 101 5.06 19.78 -12.58
CA PRO A 101 4.30 19.13 -11.51
C PRO A 101 4.40 19.96 -10.23
N GLU A 102 3.30 20.05 -9.49
CA GLU A 102 3.31 20.72 -8.20
C GLU A 102 4.14 19.92 -7.16
N GLU A 103 4.73 20.59 -6.17
CA GLU A 103 5.82 20.03 -5.33
C GLU A 103 5.41 18.79 -4.50
N ASN A 104 4.11 18.60 -4.24
CA ASN A 104 3.62 17.51 -3.40
C ASN A 104 3.22 16.29 -4.21
N ARG A 105 4.18 15.40 -4.48
CA ARG A 105 3.91 14.06 -5.03
C ARG A 105 3.72 13.06 -3.91
N PHE A 106 2.48 12.58 -3.74
CA PHE A 106 2.17 11.48 -2.83
C PHE A 106 2.12 10.18 -3.63
N CYS A 107 2.95 9.19 -3.25
CA CYS A 107 3.13 7.93 -3.98
C CYS A 107 2.74 6.69 -3.16
N LEU A 108 2.18 6.87 -1.96
CA LEU A 108 1.84 5.76 -1.06
C LEU A 108 0.77 4.86 -1.69
N TYR A 109 -0.34 5.44 -2.15
CA TYR A 109 -1.42 4.69 -2.77
C TYR A 109 -0.94 3.91 -3.99
N GLU A 110 -0.15 4.54 -4.86
CA GLU A 110 0.40 3.93 -6.07
C GLU A 110 1.33 2.78 -5.72
N SER A 111 2.19 2.95 -4.71
CA SER A 111 3.11 1.90 -4.26
C SER A 111 2.36 0.67 -3.74
N VAL A 112 1.32 0.89 -2.92
CA VAL A 112 0.48 -0.19 -2.38
C VAL A 112 -0.33 -0.88 -3.49
N LYS A 113 -0.86 -0.10 -4.43
CA LYS A 113 -1.56 -0.63 -5.61
C LYS A 113 -0.65 -1.54 -6.43
N TRP A 114 0.56 -1.09 -6.77
CA TRP A 114 1.52 -1.89 -7.52
C TRP A 114 1.94 -3.15 -6.75
N PHE A 115 2.11 -3.05 -5.43
CA PHE A 115 2.43 -4.20 -4.58
C PHE A 115 1.36 -5.29 -4.67
N PHE A 116 0.08 -4.97 -4.47
CA PHE A 116 -0.99 -5.97 -4.58
C PHE A 116 -1.18 -6.47 -6.02
N GLN A 117 -0.97 -5.61 -7.04
CA GLN A 117 -1.03 -6.03 -8.44
C GLN A 117 0.09 -7.00 -8.83
N ASN A 118 1.23 -6.95 -8.14
CA ASN A 118 2.36 -7.87 -8.34
C ASN A 118 2.29 -9.12 -7.45
N GLY A 119 1.14 -9.41 -6.84
CA GLY A 119 0.95 -10.59 -5.99
C GLY A 119 1.45 -10.42 -4.56
N GLY A 120 1.58 -9.18 -4.08
CA GLY A 120 1.78 -8.89 -2.67
C GLY A 120 0.59 -9.37 -1.82
N ASP A 121 0.90 -9.83 -0.61
CA ASP A 121 -0.07 -10.32 0.38
C ASP A 121 -0.21 -9.30 1.53
N ASP A 122 -0.65 -9.72 2.71
CA ASP A 122 -0.72 -8.91 3.92
C ASP A 122 0.45 -7.92 4.11
N CYS A 123 0.11 -6.64 4.27
CA CYS A 123 1.09 -5.59 4.55
C CYS A 123 0.62 -4.62 5.63
N TYR A 124 1.56 -3.85 6.18
CA TYR A 124 1.28 -2.79 7.14
C TYR A 124 1.39 -1.42 6.48
N ILE A 125 0.48 -0.53 6.82
CA ILE A 125 0.50 0.87 6.38
C ILE A 125 0.62 1.78 7.59
N ILE A 126 1.53 2.74 7.52
CA ILE A 126 1.65 3.83 8.48
C ILE A 126 1.39 5.14 7.74
N SER A 127 0.25 5.77 8.04
CA SER A 127 -0.07 7.10 7.54
C SER A 127 0.55 8.16 8.45
N VAL A 128 1.50 8.95 7.94
CA VAL A 128 2.14 10.04 8.69
C VAL A 128 1.34 11.34 8.65
N GLY A 129 0.40 11.45 7.69
CA GLY A 129 -0.44 12.63 7.50
C GLY A 129 -1.36 12.48 6.29
N THR A 130 -2.18 13.50 6.04
CA THR A 130 -3.08 13.54 4.88
C THR A 130 -2.52 14.40 3.75
N TYR A 131 -3.00 14.22 2.52
CA TYR A 131 -2.55 15.00 1.36
C TYR A 131 -2.68 16.53 1.53
N GLY A 132 -3.71 16.99 2.25
CA GLY A 132 -3.93 18.42 2.54
C GLY A 132 -3.36 18.89 3.88
N GLY A 133 -2.77 17.99 4.67
CA GLY A 133 -2.32 18.22 6.03
C GLY A 133 -0.81 18.10 6.20
N VAL A 134 -0.03 18.46 5.17
CA VAL A 134 1.44 18.42 5.22
C VAL A 134 1.93 19.42 6.27
N LYS A 135 2.04 18.96 7.51
CA LYS A 135 3.04 19.46 8.45
C LYS A 135 4.31 18.68 8.15
N ASP A 136 5.38 19.40 7.85
CA ASP A 136 6.68 18.83 7.54
C ASP A 136 7.12 17.90 8.68
N PHE A 137 7.23 16.60 8.40
CA PHE A 137 7.64 15.59 9.37
C PHE A 137 9.05 15.86 9.95
N ARG A 138 9.84 16.70 9.26
CA ARG A 138 11.18 17.13 9.72
C ARG A 138 11.14 17.99 10.99
N GLY A 139 10.04 18.68 11.28
CA GLY A 139 9.94 19.59 12.42
C GLY A 139 9.75 18.89 13.78
N ASP A 140 9.15 17.71 13.78
CA ASP A 140 8.71 17.06 15.03
C ASP A 140 9.75 16.08 15.61
N LEU A 141 10.77 15.71 14.83
CA LEU A 141 11.81 14.74 15.25
C LEU A 141 13.08 15.38 15.83
N TRP A 142 13.26 16.68 15.62
CA TRP A 142 14.45 17.42 16.06
C TRP A 142 14.03 18.74 16.70
N GLY A 143 13.32 18.63 17.82
CA GLY A 143 12.75 19.77 18.56
C GLY A 143 13.65 21.00 18.51
N SER A 144 13.09 22.09 17.99
CA SER A 144 13.68 23.43 18.11
C SER A 144 13.60 23.93 19.55
#